data_AF-A0A2G2JUS5-F1
#
_entry.id   AF-A0A2G2JUS5-F1
#
_cell.length_a   1.000
_cell.length_b   1.000
_cell.length_c   1.000
_cell.angle_alpha   90.00
_cell.angle_beta   90.00
_cell.angle_gamma   90.00
#
_symmetry.space_group_name_H-M   'P 1'
#
loop_
_entity.id
_entity.type
_entity.pdbx_description
1 polymer ?
#
loop_
_entity_poly.entity_id
_entity_poly.type
_entity_poly.pdbx_seq_one_letter_code
_entity_poly.pdbx_strand_id
1 'polypeptide(L)'
;MKPLLQLFFLFFSISSWAVPFISPEVVQEVLNRDYAGQSLYWKPSQLPLTVELEDRSAVANQLAGLFDQGLIQRERSFASKDLGKGRKKIVLQWRYHWPDPEQEGIIYGVRRLHSLLASSEPIQQDGVWYVEARVRWWVDRMPSWTGQGALKKARLMRRSRESKEKPFETTKILVLKDNRWRLWQPETDG
;
A
#
# COMPACT_ATOMS: atom_id res chain seq x y z
N MET A 1 11.51 -73.78 -29.56
CA MET A 1 11.53 -72.49 -30.28
C MET A 1 10.15 -71.85 -30.16
N LYS A 2 10.01 -70.79 -29.35
CA LYS A 2 8.80 -69.95 -29.20
C LYS A 2 9.28 -68.50 -29.14
N PRO A 3 8.78 -67.57 -29.95
CA PRO A 3 9.25 -66.18 -29.95
C PRO A 3 8.66 -65.43 -28.75
N LEU A 4 9.55 -64.82 -27.98
CA LEU A 4 9.25 -63.96 -26.85
C LEU A 4 8.78 -62.60 -27.39
N LEU A 5 7.46 -62.35 -27.40
CA LEU A 5 6.90 -61.05 -27.77
C LEU A 5 6.99 -60.13 -26.55
N GLN A 6 8.07 -59.35 -26.45
CA GLN A 6 8.21 -58.29 -25.45
C GLN A 6 7.31 -57.11 -25.84
N LEU A 7 6.15 -57.01 -25.19
CA LEU A 7 5.27 -55.86 -25.27
C LEU A 7 5.86 -54.74 -24.41
N PHE A 8 6.62 -53.84 -25.03
CA PHE A 8 7.18 -52.65 -24.39
C PHE A 8 6.04 -51.64 -24.17
N PHE A 9 5.36 -51.73 -23.03
CA PHE A 9 4.41 -50.70 -22.58
C PHE A 9 5.19 -49.42 -22.27
N LEU A 10 5.26 -48.52 -23.25
CA LEU A 10 5.60 -47.12 -23.05
C LEU A 10 4.54 -46.49 -22.13
N PHE A 11 4.79 -46.50 -20.83
CA PHE A 11 4.16 -45.58 -19.88
C PHE A 11 4.70 -44.17 -20.17
N PHE A 12 4.18 -43.54 -21.22
CA PHE A 12 4.18 -42.09 -21.30
C PHE A 12 3.22 -41.61 -20.21
N SER A 13 3.73 -41.40 -18.99
CA SER A 13 3.06 -40.61 -17.97
C SER A 13 2.95 -39.20 -18.51
N ILE A 14 1.88 -38.93 -19.26
CA ILE A 14 1.41 -37.57 -19.51
C ILE A 14 1.11 -37.02 -18.11
N SER A 15 2.06 -36.29 -17.55
CA SER A 15 1.78 -35.43 -16.41
C SER A 15 0.81 -34.39 -16.95
N SER A 16 -0.49 -34.66 -16.84
CA SER A 16 -1.50 -33.63 -17.00
C SER A 16 -1.30 -32.70 -15.81
N TRP A 17 -0.53 -31.63 -16.01
CA TRP A 17 -0.51 -30.52 -15.07
C TRP A 17 -1.91 -29.92 -15.12
N ALA A 18 -2.79 -30.43 -14.25
CA ALA A 18 -4.16 -29.95 -14.16
C ALA A 18 -4.11 -28.47 -13.82
N VAL A 19 -4.81 -27.65 -14.62
CA VAL A 19 -5.00 -26.24 -14.31
C VAL A 19 -5.64 -26.17 -12.91
N PRO A 20 -5.01 -25.50 -11.93
CA PRO A 20 -5.49 -25.49 -10.56
C PRO A 20 -6.80 -24.69 -10.50
N PHE A 21 -7.91 -25.36 -10.22
CA PHE A 21 -9.18 -24.67 -10.05
C PHE A 21 -9.15 -23.75 -8.82
N ILE A 22 -9.76 -22.57 -8.96
CA ILE A 22 -9.95 -21.61 -7.88
C ILE A 22 -11.33 -20.97 -8.02
N SER A 23 -12.12 -21.07 -6.96
CA SER A 23 -13.45 -20.47 -6.95
C SER A 23 -13.40 -19.00 -6.51
N PRO A 24 -14.41 -18.17 -6.87
CA PRO A 24 -14.53 -16.80 -6.38
C PRO A 24 -14.51 -16.68 -4.84
N GLU A 25 -15.01 -17.70 -4.13
CA GLU A 25 -15.00 -17.77 -2.66
C GLU A 25 -13.57 -17.91 -2.13
N VAL A 26 -12.76 -18.77 -2.75
CA VAL A 26 -11.34 -18.93 -2.41
C VAL A 26 -10.58 -17.63 -2.69
N VAL A 27 -10.85 -16.96 -3.81
CA VAL A 27 -10.27 -15.64 -4.11
C VAL A 27 -10.62 -14.63 -3.01
N GLN A 28 -11.89 -14.56 -2.60
CA GLN A 28 -12.33 -13.68 -1.52
C GLN A 28 -11.69 -14.02 -0.18
N GLU A 29 -11.53 -15.30 0.15
CA GLU A 29 -10.86 -15.75 1.36
C GLU A 29 -9.40 -15.26 1.40
N VAL A 30 -8.66 -15.48 0.31
CA VAL A 30 -7.27 -15.02 0.17
C VAL A 30 -7.18 -13.51 0.32
N LEU A 31 -8.08 -12.75 -0.32
CA LEU A 31 -8.11 -11.30 -0.22
C LEU A 31 -8.45 -10.81 1.21
N ASN A 32 -9.38 -11.47 1.90
CA ASN A 32 -9.71 -11.10 3.27
C ASN A 32 -8.57 -11.39 4.24
N ARG A 33 -7.84 -12.49 4.02
CA ARG A 33 -6.69 -12.91 4.83
C ARG A 33 -5.46 -12.04 4.58
N ASP A 34 -5.11 -11.82 3.32
CA ASP A 34 -3.80 -11.29 2.93
C ASP A 34 -3.84 -9.79 2.57
N TYR A 35 -5.01 -9.24 2.19
CA TYR A 35 -5.13 -7.87 1.68
C TYR A 35 -5.99 -6.96 2.57
N ALA A 36 -7.10 -7.46 3.09
CA ALA A 36 -7.92 -6.75 4.07
C ALA A 36 -7.25 -6.78 5.45
N GLY A 37 -7.63 -5.85 6.33
CA GLY A 37 -7.09 -5.76 7.68
C GLY A 37 -5.73 -5.05 7.77
N GLN A 38 -5.04 -4.84 6.66
CA GLN A 38 -3.77 -4.10 6.62
C GLN A 38 -3.95 -2.62 6.98
N SER A 39 -3.04 -2.10 7.81
CA SER A 39 -2.92 -0.66 8.09
C SER A 39 -2.56 0.10 6.82
N LEU A 40 -3.12 1.31 6.70
CA LEU A 40 -2.83 2.22 5.61
C LEU A 40 -2.02 3.39 6.13
N TYR A 41 -0.86 3.61 5.51
CA TYR A 41 0.08 4.65 5.91
C TYR A 41 0.01 5.87 5.00
N TRP A 42 0.23 7.04 5.58
CA TRP A 42 0.31 8.30 4.87
C TRP A 42 1.61 9.04 5.20
N LYS A 43 2.33 9.40 4.13
CA LYS A 43 3.51 10.28 4.15
C LYS A 43 3.23 11.51 3.30
N PRO A 44 2.65 12.59 3.85
CA PRO A 44 2.28 13.77 3.07
C PRO A 44 3.46 14.58 2.57
N SER A 45 4.63 14.40 3.18
CA SER A 45 5.85 15.13 2.83
C SER A 45 7.06 14.24 3.08
N GLN A 46 8.13 14.49 2.33
CA GLN A 46 9.44 13.94 2.67
C GLN A 46 9.98 14.74 3.84
N LEU A 47 10.13 14.07 4.99
CA LEU A 47 10.74 14.65 6.19
C LEU A 47 12.18 14.10 6.32
N PRO A 48 13.13 14.87 6.88
CA PRO A 48 12.93 16.18 7.51
C PRO A 48 12.65 17.30 6.51
N LEU A 49 11.82 18.27 6.89
CA LEU A 49 11.46 19.42 6.07
C LEU A 49 11.51 20.71 6.87
N THR A 50 12.17 21.71 6.32
CA THR A 50 12.31 23.04 6.93
C THR A 50 11.38 24.04 6.24
N VAL A 51 10.62 24.79 7.02
CA VAL A 51 9.78 25.90 6.54
C VAL A 51 10.08 27.16 7.34
N GLU A 52 9.99 28.33 6.72
CA GLU A 52 10.12 29.60 7.44
C GLU A 52 8.95 29.75 8.45
N LEU A 53 9.21 30.41 9.58
CA LEU A 53 8.22 30.59 10.66
C LEU A 53 6.94 31.29 10.18
N GLU A 54 7.09 32.21 9.23
CA GLU A 54 6.00 33.01 8.68
C GLU A 54 5.33 32.35 7.47
N ASP A 55 5.79 31.17 7.04
CA ASP A 55 5.22 30.47 5.89
C ASP A 55 3.77 30.07 6.16
N ARG A 56 2.87 30.52 5.28
CA ARG A 56 1.43 30.22 5.30
C ARG A 56 1.00 29.30 4.16
N SER A 57 1.96 28.67 3.49
CA SER A 57 1.71 27.70 2.42
C SER A 57 0.84 26.54 2.91
N ALA A 58 0.18 25.86 1.97
CA ALA A 58 -0.61 24.67 2.27
C ALA A 58 0.24 23.59 2.97
N VAL A 59 1.51 23.46 2.58
CA VAL A 59 2.47 22.53 3.18
C VAL A 59 2.78 22.93 4.62
N ALA A 60 3.14 24.19 4.89
CA ALA A 60 3.43 24.66 6.24
C ALA A 60 2.23 24.47 7.18
N ASN A 61 1.01 24.79 6.72
CA ASN A 61 -0.22 24.59 7.49
C ASN A 61 -0.51 23.10 7.74
N GLN A 62 -0.21 22.23 6.76
CA GLN A 62 -0.35 20.78 6.93
C GLN A 62 0.62 20.24 7.97
N LEU A 63 1.89 20.63 7.91
CA LEU A 63 2.92 20.22 8.88
C LEU A 63 2.58 20.71 10.29
N ALA A 64 2.14 21.96 10.43
CA ALA A 64 1.66 22.48 11.72
C ALA A 64 0.49 21.65 12.25
N GLY A 65 -0.50 21.34 11.40
CA GLY A 65 -1.63 20.50 11.80
C GLY A 65 -1.24 19.06 12.16
N LEU A 66 -0.21 18.48 11.54
CA LEU A 66 0.32 17.17 11.93
C LEU A 66 1.04 17.23 13.28
N PHE A 67 1.81 18.29 13.52
CA PHE A 67 2.51 18.54 14.78
C PHE A 67 1.53 18.76 15.93
N ASP A 68 0.47 19.54 15.73
CA ASP A 68 -0.56 19.81 16.75
C ASP A 68 -1.29 18.53 17.18
N GLN A 69 -1.31 17.51 16.32
CA GLN A 69 -1.88 16.19 16.60
C GLN A 69 -0.85 15.20 17.16
N GLY A 70 0.40 15.63 17.40
CA GLY A 70 1.50 14.80 17.90
C GLY A 70 2.00 13.76 16.90
N LEU A 71 1.69 13.89 15.61
CA LEU A 71 2.01 12.89 14.59
C LEU A 71 3.42 13.05 14.02
N ILE A 72 3.96 14.26 14.12
CA ILE A 72 5.34 14.61 13.76
C ILE A 72 5.93 15.51 14.82
N GLN A 73 7.26 15.59 14.86
CA GLN A 73 7.99 16.46 15.77
C GLN A 73 8.49 17.71 15.05
N ARG A 74 8.76 18.76 15.81
CA ARG A 74 9.20 20.06 15.31
C ARG A 74 10.21 20.70 16.25
N GLU A 75 11.28 21.22 15.68
CA GLU A 75 12.28 22.03 16.37
C GLU A 75 12.46 23.40 15.72
N ARG A 76 12.81 24.40 16.53
CA ARG A 76 13.06 25.77 16.07
C ARG A 76 14.50 25.91 15.65
N SER A 77 14.75 26.49 14.48
CA SER A 77 16.10 26.77 14.00
C SER A 77 16.23 28.20 13.44
N PHE A 78 17.47 28.65 13.32
CA PHE A 78 17.83 29.92 12.70
C PHE A 78 18.64 29.63 11.44
N ALA A 79 18.37 30.35 10.37
CA ALA A 79 19.17 30.29 9.14
C ALA A 79 19.52 31.71 8.66
N SER A 80 20.65 31.83 7.96
CA SER A 80 21.02 33.06 7.29
C SER A 80 20.50 33.03 5.85
N LYS A 81 19.61 33.96 5.50
CA LYS A 81 19.13 34.17 4.14
C LYS A 81 19.92 35.30 3.50
N ASP A 82 20.52 35.04 2.34
CA ASP A 82 21.20 36.08 1.55
C ASP A 82 20.15 36.96 0.85
N LEU A 83 20.30 38.27 0.99
CA LEU A 83 19.45 39.28 0.35
C LEU A 83 20.14 39.96 -0.85
N GLY A 84 21.35 39.50 -1.20
CA GLY A 84 22.20 40.09 -2.22
C GLY A 84 23.02 41.27 -1.70
N LYS A 85 24.04 41.66 -2.47
CA LYS A 85 24.95 42.79 -2.17
C LYS A 85 25.62 42.68 -0.79
N GLY A 86 25.96 41.46 -0.36
CA GLY A 86 26.61 41.20 0.93
C GLY A 86 25.69 41.33 2.16
N ARG A 87 24.39 41.55 1.97
CA ARG A 87 23.43 41.67 3.07
C ARG A 87 22.86 40.30 3.41
N LYS A 88 22.93 39.93 4.69
CA LYS A 88 22.33 38.69 5.23
C LYS A 88 21.22 39.05 6.22
N LYS A 89 20.14 38.27 6.22
CA LYS A 89 19.07 38.35 7.22
C LYS A 89 18.98 37.02 7.95
N ILE A 90 18.96 37.07 9.28
CA ILE A 90 18.61 35.90 10.09
C ILE A 90 17.11 35.67 9.95
N VAL A 91 16.74 34.46 9.54
CA VAL A 91 15.35 34.00 9.46
C VAL A 91 15.12 32.90 10.47
N LEU A 92 13.92 32.91 11.05
CA LEU A 92 13.41 31.88 11.94
C LEU A 92 12.74 30.79 11.12
N GLN A 93 13.03 29.54 11.43
CA GLN A 93 12.52 28.38 10.72
C GLN A 93 12.02 27.32 11.70
N TRP A 94 11.11 26.51 11.19
CA TRP A 94 10.70 25.25 11.80
C TRP A 94 11.28 24.09 11.00
N ARG A 95 11.92 23.15 11.67
CA ARG A 95 12.33 21.88 11.08
C ARG A 95 11.42 20.79 11.62
N TYR A 96 10.69 20.15 10.72
CA TYR A 96 9.79 19.04 11.02
C TYR A 96 10.48 17.71 10.73
N HIS A 97 10.24 16.70 11.54
CA HIS A 97 10.79 15.36 11.38
C HIS A 97 9.84 14.28 11.87
N TRP A 98 10.07 13.05 11.41
CA TRP A 98 9.40 11.89 11.97
C TRP A 98 9.85 11.65 13.42
N PRO A 99 8.95 11.19 14.30
CA PRO A 99 9.35 10.71 15.63
C PRO A 99 10.33 9.52 15.53
N ASP A 100 10.11 8.65 14.55
CA ASP A 100 10.99 7.53 14.20
C ASP A 100 11.45 7.67 12.73
N PRO A 101 12.76 7.75 12.46
CA PRO A 101 13.30 7.82 11.10
C PRO A 101 12.89 6.66 10.17
N GLU A 102 12.64 5.47 10.72
CA GLU A 102 12.28 4.28 9.96
C GLU A 102 10.77 4.14 9.72
N GLN A 103 9.97 5.08 10.26
CA GLN A 103 8.52 5.00 10.21
C GLN A 103 7.98 4.92 8.77
N GLU A 104 7.17 3.91 8.48
CA GLU A 104 6.52 3.70 7.18
C GLU A 104 5.53 4.81 6.81
N GLY A 105 5.01 5.52 7.81
CA GLY A 105 4.15 6.70 7.72
C GLY A 105 3.18 6.78 8.89
N ILE A 106 2.23 7.69 8.81
CA ILE A 106 1.18 7.82 9.83
C ILE A 106 0.01 6.91 9.44
N ILE A 107 -0.42 6.03 10.35
CA ILE A 107 -1.59 5.17 10.11
C ILE A 107 -2.85 6.04 10.04
N TYR A 108 -3.53 6.05 8.89
CA TYR A 108 -4.76 6.82 8.69
C TYR A 108 -6.03 5.98 8.62
N GLY A 109 -5.89 4.66 8.68
CA GLY A 109 -7.02 3.74 8.70
C GLY A 109 -6.60 2.32 8.38
N VAL A 110 -7.60 1.46 8.23
CA VAL A 110 -7.42 0.05 7.92
C VAL A 110 -8.18 -0.32 6.67
N ARG A 111 -7.55 -1.09 5.80
CA ARG A 111 -8.17 -1.57 4.57
C ARG A 111 -9.26 -2.59 4.85
N ARG A 112 -10.41 -2.46 4.19
CA ARG A 112 -11.47 -3.46 4.17
C ARG A 112 -11.83 -3.82 2.73
N LEU A 113 -12.12 -5.10 2.49
CA LEU A 113 -12.69 -5.53 1.24
C LEU A 113 -14.16 -5.09 1.18
N HIS A 114 -14.59 -4.56 0.04
CA HIS A 114 -15.99 -4.26 -0.24
C HIS A 114 -16.62 -5.40 -1.05
N SER A 115 -16.01 -5.76 -2.19
CA SER A 115 -16.49 -6.83 -3.06
C SER A 115 -15.41 -7.29 -4.04
N LEU A 116 -15.46 -8.55 -4.44
CA LEU A 116 -14.76 -9.06 -5.63
C LEU A 116 -15.60 -8.69 -6.87
N LEU A 117 -15.00 -8.04 -7.86
CA LEU A 117 -15.68 -7.68 -9.10
C LEU A 117 -15.53 -8.75 -10.17
N ALA A 118 -14.32 -9.28 -10.32
CA ALA A 118 -13.98 -10.33 -11.27
C ALA A 118 -12.67 -11.01 -10.86
N SER A 119 -12.48 -12.24 -11.29
CA SER A 119 -11.20 -12.94 -11.27
C SER A 119 -10.91 -13.54 -12.65
N SER A 120 -9.64 -13.55 -13.06
CA SER A 120 -9.21 -14.28 -14.25
C SER A 120 -9.26 -15.79 -14.01
N GLU A 121 -9.21 -16.56 -15.09
CA GLU A 121 -8.78 -17.95 -15.01
C GLU A 121 -7.32 -18.04 -14.52
N PRO A 122 -6.88 -19.18 -13.95
CA PRO A 122 -5.49 -19.44 -13.61
C PRO A 122 -4.60 -19.37 -14.85
N ILE A 123 -3.57 -18.54 -14.79
CA ILE A 123 -2.56 -18.37 -15.85
C ILE A 123 -1.24 -18.90 -15.33
N GLN A 124 -0.57 -19.75 -16.10
CA GLN A 124 0.77 -20.24 -15.76
C GLN A 124 1.84 -19.33 -16.37
N GLN A 125 2.80 -18.91 -15.54
CA GLN A 125 3.99 -18.19 -15.97
C GLN A 125 5.19 -18.73 -15.19
N ASP A 126 6.26 -19.09 -15.91
CA ASP A 126 7.51 -19.62 -15.33
C ASP A 126 7.29 -20.80 -14.36
N GLY A 127 6.34 -21.69 -14.69
CA GLY A 127 5.98 -22.84 -13.87
C GLY A 127 5.10 -22.53 -12.66
N VAL A 128 4.78 -21.26 -12.40
CA VAL A 128 3.96 -20.79 -11.29
C VAL A 128 2.57 -20.36 -11.78
N TRP A 129 1.53 -20.63 -11.00
CA TRP A 129 0.16 -20.25 -11.35
C TRP A 129 -0.25 -18.95 -10.68
N TYR A 130 -0.91 -18.08 -11.46
CA TYR A 130 -1.36 -16.76 -11.06
C TYR A 130 -2.84 -16.55 -11.37
N VAL A 131 -3.49 -15.69 -10.59
CA VAL A 131 -4.84 -15.19 -10.86
C VAL A 131 -4.89 -13.70 -10.60
N GLU A 132 -5.49 -12.95 -11.53
CA GLU A 132 -5.82 -11.56 -11.32
C GLU A 132 -7.21 -11.43 -10.70
N ALA A 133 -7.32 -10.68 -9.61
CA ALA A 133 -8.57 -10.38 -8.93
C ALA A 133 -8.80 -8.87 -8.91
N ARG A 134 -9.87 -8.41 -9.60
CA ARG A 134 -10.31 -7.02 -9.56
C ARG A 134 -11.24 -6.83 -8.37
N VAL A 135 -10.91 -5.91 -7.47
CA VAL A 135 -11.59 -5.75 -6.18
C VAL A 135 -11.99 -4.32 -5.92
N ARG A 136 -13.07 -4.16 -5.15
CA ARG A 136 -13.45 -2.92 -4.48
C ARG A 136 -13.04 -2.97 -3.02
N TRP A 137 -12.50 -1.87 -2.50
CA TRP A 137 -12.07 -1.76 -1.11
C TRP A 137 -12.35 -0.36 -0.55
N TRP A 138 -12.41 -0.28 0.77
CA TRP A 138 -12.68 0.97 1.49
C TRP A 138 -11.81 1.07 2.76
N VAL A 139 -11.79 2.26 3.34
CA VAL A 139 -10.99 2.60 4.53
C VAL A 139 -11.90 2.65 5.75
N ASP A 140 -11.57 1.82 6.71
CA ASP A 140 -12.24 1.72 8.00
C ASP A 140 -11.33 2.23 9.12
N ARG A 141 -11.86 2.38 10.33
CA ARG A 141 -11.10 2.75 11.55
C ARG A 141 -10.17 3.96 11.36
N MET A 142 -10.66 4.98 10.68
CA MET A 142 -9.91 6.24 10.50
C MET A 142 -9.77 6.97 11.86
N PRO A 143 -8.55 7.30 12.30
CA PRO A 143 -8.36 8.06 13.54
C PRO A 143 -9.01 9.44 13.50
N SER A 144 -9.36 9.99 14.67
CA SER A 144 -10.06 11.28 14.79
C SER A 144 -9.29 12.44 14.15
N TRP A 145 -7.95 12.43 14.23
CA TRP A 145 -7.08 13.46 13.63
C TRP A 145 -7.30 13.64 12.13
N THR A 146 -7.69 12.58 11.41
CA THR A 146 -7.92 12.61 9.96
C THR A 146 -9.05 13.58 9.56
N GLY A 147 -9.96 13.85 10.49
CA GLY A 147 -11.11 14.74 10.33
C GLY A 147 -10.91 16.17 10.83
N GLN A 148 -9.71 16.54 11.28
CA GLN A 148 -9.45 17.81 11.96
C GLN A 148 -8.66 18.81 11.09
N GLY A 149 -8.89 20.10 11.33
CA GLY A 149 -8.10 21.22 10.78
C GLY A 149 -7.82 21.14 9.27
N ALA A 150 -6.55 21.38 8.92
CA ALA A 150 -6.07 21.27 7.53
C ALA A 150 -6.15 19.84 6.99
N LEU A 151 -6.06 18.82 7.84
CA LEU A 151 -6.05 17.40 7.46
C LEU A 151 -7.41 16.94 6.94
N LYS A 152 -8.51 17.51 7.46
CA LYS A 152 -9.86 17.27 6.93
C LYS A 152 -9.94 17.56 5.42
N LYS A 153 -9.25 18.60 4.95
CA LYS A 153 -9.29 19.02 3.54
C LYS A 153 -8.33 18.23 2.65
N ALA A 154 -7.38 17.47 3.22
CA ALA A 154 -6.47 16.65 2.45
C ALA A 154 -7.25 15.64 1.59
N ARG A 155 -6.95 15.60 0.28
CA ARG A 155 -7.67 14.77 -0.69
C ARG A 155 -7.74 13.31 -0.27
N LEU A 156 -6.63 12.76 0.24
CA LEU A 156 -6.57 11.38 0.74
C LEU A 156 -7.59 11.16 1.86
N MET A 157 -7.55 11.98 2.92
CA MET A 157 -8.46 11.84 4.05
C MET A 157 -9.93 11.97 3.66
N ARG A 158 -10.24 12.93 2.78
CA ARG A 158 -11.59 13.08 2.24
C ARG A 158 -12.04 11.84 1.45
N ARG A 159 -11.23 11.36 0.51
CA ARG A 159 -11.54 10.17 -0.30
C ARG A 159 -11.65 8.91 0.55
N SER A 160 -10.82 8.75 1.57
CA SER A 160 -10.88 7.64 2.52
C SER A 160 -12.19 7.63 3.30
N ARG A 161 -12.69 8.78 3.78
CA ARG A 161 -14.01 8.84 4.44
C ARG A 161 -15.16 8.52 3.50
N GLU A 162 -15.10 8.99 2.27
CA GLU A 162 -16.11 8.70 1.23
C GLU A 162 -16.05 7.24 0.75
N SER A 163 -14.97 6.51 1.04
CA SER A 163 -14.70 5.23 0.38
C SER A 163 -15.68 4.12 0.72
N LYS A 164 -16.39 4.21 1.85
CA LYS A 164 -17.44 3.24 2.18
C LYS A 164 -18.60 3.28 1.18
N GLU A 165 -18.97 4.47 0.72
CA GLU A 165 -20.02 4.68 -0.29
C GLU A 165 -19.45 4.69 -1.72
N LYS A 166 -18.21 5.14 -1.88
CA LYS A 166 -17.51 5.28 -3.16
C LYS A 166 -16.18 4.51 -3.12
N PRO A 167 -16.23 3.17 -3.12
CA PRO A 167 -15.06 2.33 -2.91
C PRO A 167 -13.99 2.54 -3.97
N PHE A 168 -12.75 2.30 -3.57
CA PHE A 168 -11.62 2.28 -4.47
C PHE A 168 -11.60 0.98 -5.25
N GLU A 169 -11.10 1.02 -6.48
CA GLU A 169 -10.90 -0.16 -7.31
C GLU A 169 -9.42 -0.43 -7.51
N THR A 170 -9.04 -1.70 -7.51
CA THR A 170 -7.66 -2.14 -7.79
C THR A 170 -7.65 -3.58 -8.29
N THR A 171 -6.57 -3.97 -8.96
CA THR A 171 -6.30 -5.36 -9.31
C THR A 171 -5.25 -5.92 -8.36
N LYS A 172 -5.45 -7.16 -7.92
CA LYS A 172 -4.52 -7.91 -7.10
C LYS A 172 -4.16 -9.21 -7.78
N ILE A 173 -2.89 -9.58 -7.67
CA ILE A 173 -2.38 -10.84 -8.22
C ILE A 173 -2.33 -11.83 -7.06
N LEU A 174 -2.90 -13.01 -7.28
CA LEU A 174 -2.81 -14.15 -6.39
C LEU A 174 -1.85 -15.13 -7.03
N VAL A 175 -1.04 -15.81 -6.23
CA VAL A 175 -0.05 -16.78 -6.67
C VAL A 175 -0.27 -18.10 -5.93
N LEU A 176 -0.15 -19.22 -6.63
CA LEU A 176 -0.18 -20.55 -6.04
C LEU A 176 1.23 -20.91 -5.56
N LYS A 177 1.45 -20.92 -4.24
CA LYS A 177 2.70 -21.34 -3.60
C LYS A 177 2.39 -22.44 -2.57
N ASP A 178 3.16 -23.52 -2.57
CA ASP A 178 2.98 -24.66 -1.66
C ASP A 178 1.54 -25.22 -1.66
N ASN A 179 0.94 -25.35 -2.85
CA ASN A 179 -0.44 -25.78 -3.04
C ASN A 179 -1.49 -24.90 -2.32
N ARG A 180 -1.16 -23.62 -2.07
CA ARG A 180 -2.08 -22.63 -1.47
C ARG A 180 -2.03 -21.30 -2.23
N TRP A 181 -3.19 -20.75 -2.52
CA TRP A 181 -3.30 -19.40 -3.07
C TRP A 181 -2.95 -18.35 -2.01
N ARG A 182 -2.14 -17.38 -2.40
CA ARG A 182 -1.71 -16.25 -1.56
C ARG A 182 -1.69 -14.97 -2.38
N LEU A 183 -1.81 -13.82 -1.71
CA LEU A 183 -1.54 -12.55 -2.39
C LEU A 183 -0.08 -12.52 -2.85
N TRP A 184 0.13 -12.29 -4.15
CA TRP A 184 1.46 -12.09 -4.68
C TRP A 184 2.03 -10.80 -4.10
N GLN A 185 3.22 -10.94 -3.50
CA GLN A 185 4.04 -9.83 -3.09
C GLN A 185 5.23 -9.83 -4.05
N PRO A 186 5.58 -8.69 -4.67
CA PRO A 186 6.86 -8.60 -5.37
C PRO A 186 7.92 -9.01 -4.36
N GLU A 187 8.75 -9.97 -4.75
CA GLU A 187 9.93 -10.33 -3.96
C GLU A 187 10.66 -9.02 -3.64
N THR A 188 10.76 -8.73 -2.35
CA THR A 188 11.64 -7.67 -1.87
C THR A 188 13.03 -8.27 -1.92
N ASP A 189 13.52 -8.52 -3.14
CA ASP A 189 14.88 -8.98 -3.34
C ASP A 189 15.79 -7.83 -2.87
N GLY A 190 16.62 -8.16 -1.88
CA GLY A 190 17.49 -7.24 -1.16
C GLY A 190 18.67 -6.70 -1.96
#